data_AF-A0A4Q3Z4V5-F1
#
_entry.id   AF-A0A4Q3Z4V5-F1
#
_cell.length_a   1.000
_cell.length_b   1.000
_cell.length_c   1.000
_cell.angle_alpha   90.00
_cell.angle_beta   90.00
_cell.angle_gamma   90.00
#
_symmetry.space_group_name_H-M   'P 1'
#
loop_
_entity.id
_entity.type
_entity.pdbx_description
1 polymer ?
#
loop_
_entity_poly.entity_id
_entity_poly.type
_entity_poly.pdbx_seq_one_letter_code
_entity_poly.pdbx_strand_id
1 'polypeptide(L)'
;ADFLEDKGMDHVRGAPHHPQTQGKIERWHQTMKNRILLENYYLPGDLERQIEAFVDYYNNQRYHESLGNLTPADVYHGRGA
;
A
#
# COMPACT_ATOMS: atom_id res chain seq x y z
N ALA A 1 -2.21 -11.89 22.02
CA ALA A 1 -1.83 -10.49 21.69
C ALA A 1 -0.32 -10.30 21.80
N ASP A 2 0.40 -11.41 21.94
CA ASP A 2 1.66 -11.45 22.66
C ASP A 2 2.80 -10.97 21.75
N PHE A 3 2.66 -11.12 20.43
CA PHE A 3 3.62 -10.60 19.46
C PHE A 3 3.67 -9.06 19.44
N LEU A 4 2.50 -8.38 19.47
CA LEU A 4 2.47 -6.92 19.43
C LEU A 4 3.00 -6.33 20.74
N GLU A 5 2.63 -6.96 21.86
CA GLU A 5 3.10 -6.59 23.20
C GLU A 5 4.62 -6.80 23.36
N ASP A 6 5.16 -7.94 22.92
CA ASP A 6 6.62 -8.22 22.89
C ASP A 6 7.40 -7.19 22.05
N LYS A 7 6.75 -6.64 21.03
CA LYS A 7 7.33 -5.62 20.15
C LYS A 7 7.04 -4.18 20.59
N GLY A 8 6.35 -3.99 21.73
CA GLY A 8 5.99 -2.67 22.26
C GLY A 8 5.05 -1.88 21.34
N MET A 9 4.16 -2.57 20.62
CA MET A 9 3.21 -1.97 19.68
C MET A 9 1.78 -2.01 20.21
N ASP A 10 1.10 -0.86 20.17
CA ASP A 10 -0.32 -0.76 20.50
C ASP A 10 -1.21 -1.25 19.34
N HIS A 11 -2.31 -1.94 19.68
CA HIS A 11 -3.32 -2.35 18.71
C HIS A 11 -4.56 -1.45 18.81
N VAL A 12 -4.78 -0.61 17.80
CA VAL A 12 -5.97 0.24 17.68
C VAL A 12 -6.92 -0.33 16.63
N ARG A 13 -8.23 -0.31 16.90
CA ARG A 13 -9.27 -0.76 15.97
C ARG A 13 -10.16 0.40 15.55
N GLY A 14 -10.61 0.37 14.30
CA GLY A 14 -11.66 1.26 13.82
C GLY A 14 -13.02 0.90 14.41
N ALA A 15 -13.94 1.87 14.45
CA ALA A 15 -15.30 1.62 14.88
C ALA A 15 -16.01 0.62 13.94
N PRO A 16 -16.88 -0.26 14.47
CA PRO A 16 -17.71 -1.13 13.63
C PRO A 16 -18.51 -0.31 12.62
N HIS A 17 -18.65 -0.83 11.39
CA HIS A 17 -19.38 -0.19 10.28
C HIS A 17 -18.87 1.20 9.89
N HIS A 18 -17.60 1.52 10.18
CA HIS A 18 -16.99 2.81 9.85
C HIS A 18 -15.78 2.63 8.90
N PRO A 19 -16.01 2.32 7.61
CA PRO A 19 -14.95 2.00 6.64
C PRO A 19 -13.96 3.15 6.42
N GLN A 20 -14.38 4.41 6.64
CA GLN A 20 -13.56 5.59 6.42
C GLN A 20 -12.28 5.57 7.28
N THR A 21 -12.29 4.90 8.43
CA THR A 21 -11.10 4.78 9.29
C THR A 21 -9.97 4.01 8.60
N GLN A 22 -10.30 3.07 7.71
CA GLN A 22 -9.34 2.28 6.94
C GLN A 22 -9.27 2.71 5.46
N GLY A 23 -9.85 3.86 5.13
CA GLY A 23 -10.00 4.31 3.74
C GLY A 23 -8.67 4.46 2.99
N LYS A 24 -7.55 4.76 3.67
CA LYS A 24 -6.23 4.86 3.03
C LYS A 24 -5.78 3.51 2.46
N ILE A 25 -5.85 2.44 3.24
CA ILE A 25 -5.45 1.10 2.78
C ILE A 25 -6.47 0.52 1.79
N GLU A 26 -7.76 0.79 1.99
CA GLU A 26 -8.80 0.39 1.05
C GLU A 26 -8.61 1.04 -0.33
N ARG A 27 -8.31 2.36 -0.37
CA ARG A 27 -8.01 3.07 -1.61
C ARG A 27 -6.73 2.57 -2.28
N TRP A 28 -5.71 2.22 -1.50
CA TRP A 28 -4.49 1.61 -2.01
C TRP A 28 -4.77 0.24 -2.66
N HIS A 29 -5.54 -0.63 -1.98
CA HIS A 29 -5.96 -1.92 -2.55
C HIS A 29 -6.73 -1.78 -3.86
N GLN A 30 -7.64 -0.80 -3.95
CA GLN A 30 -8.35 -0.52 -5.19
C GLN A 30 -7.39 -0.12 -6.31
N THR A 31 -6.40 0.74 -6.02
CA THR A 31 -5.39 1.18 -6.99
C THR A 31 -4.55 0.00 -7.50
N MET A 32 -4.17 -0.91 -6.61
CA MET A 32 -3.48 -2.16 -6.96
C MET A 32 -4.33 -3.05 -7.86
N LYS A 33 -5.55 -3.37 -7.43
CA LYS A 33 -6.46 -4.26 -8.16
C LYS A 33 -6.78 -3.73 -9.56
N ASN A 34 -6.96 -2.42 -9.71
CA ASN A 34 -7.24 -1.79 -11.00
C ASN A 34 -6.11 -1.97 -12.02
N ARG A 35 -4.88 -2.29 -11.58
CA ARG A 35 -3.74 -2.57 -12.47
C ARG A 35 -3.50 -4.07 -12.64
N ILE A 36 -3.54 -4.82 -11.54
CA ILE A 36 -3.22 -6.26 -11.55
C ILE A 36 -4.32 -7.05 -12.26
N LEU A 37 -5.59 -6.71 -12.08
CA LEU A 37 -6.71 -7.46 -12.68
C LEU A 37 -6.90 -7.17 -14.18
N LEU A 38 -6.00 -6.41 -14.81
CA LEU A 38 -6.02 -6.18 -16.27
C LEU A 38 -5.48 -7.39 -17.04
N GLU A 39 -4.68 -8.24 -16.39
CA GLU A 39 -4.05 -9.41 -16.99
C GLU A 39 -4.58 -10.72 -16.37
N ASN A 40 -4.43 -11.83 -17.10
CA ASN A 40 -4.74 -13.16 -16.60
C ASN A 40 -3.47 -13.83 -16.06
N TYR A 41 -3.53 -14.35 -14.83
CA TYR A 41 -2.43 -15.09 -14.20
C TYR A 41 -2.77 -16.56 -14.08
N TYR A 42 -1.99 -17.40 -14.76
CA TYR A 42 -2.23 -18.85 -14.81
C TYR A 42 -1.38 -19.62 -13.79
N LEU A 43 -0.39 -18.96 -13.19
CA LEU A 43 0.49 -19.49 -12.15
C LEU A 43 0.51 -18.52 -10.96
N PRO A 44 0.46 -19.02 -9.70
CA PRO A 44 0.54 -18.15 -8.52
C PRO A 44 1.78 -17.26 -8.48
N GLY A 45 2.94 -17.78 -8.90
CA GLY A 45 4.20 -17.03 -8.91
C GLY A 45 4.21 -15.86 -9.89
N ASP A 46 3.38 -15.89 -10.94
CA ASP A 46 3.25 -14.75 -11.85
C ASP A 46 2.45 -13.61 -11.21
N LEU A 47 1.38 -13.95 -10.48
CA LEU A 47 0.62 -12.97 -9.71
C LEU A 47 1.48 -12.33 -8.61
N GLU A 48 2.27 -13.12 -7.88
CA GLU A 48 3.20 -12.63 -6.86
C GLU A 48 4.18 -11.60 -7.44
N ARG A 49 4.84 -11.94 -8.56
CA ARG A 49 5.77 -11.02 -9.26
C ARG A 49 5.10 -9.72 -9.71
N GLN A 50 3.83 -9.78 -10.10
CA GLN A 50 3.09 -8.60 -10.56
C GLN A 50 2.62 -7.72 -9.41
N ILE A 51 2.29 -8.31 -8.26
CA ILE A 51 2.09 -7.58 -7.01
C ILE A 51 3.38 -6.87 -6.60
N GLU A 52 4.52 -7.56 -6.61
CA GLU A 52 5.83 -6.97 -6.29
C GLU A 52 6.17 -5.81 -7.23
N ALA A 53 6.02 -6.00 -8.54
CA ALA A 53 6.24 -4.97 -9.54
C ALA A 53 5.30 -3.76 -9.35
N PHE A 54 4.04 -3.99 -8.96
CA PHE A 54 3.11 -2.92 -8.63
C PHE A 54 3.58 -2.12 -7.40
N VAL A 55 4.00 -2.81 -6.33
CA VAL A 55 4.46 -2.18 -5.09
C VAL A 55 5.70 -1.34 -5.35
N ASP A 56 6.68 -1.86 -6.09
CA ASP A 56 7.89 -1.11 -6.45
C ASP A 56 7.54 0.14 -7.25
N TYR A 57 6.73 -0.01 -8.30
CA TYR A 57 6.27 1.13 -9.09
C TYR A 57 5.55 2.18 -8.24
N TYR A 58 4.60 1.75 -7.40
CA TYR A 58 3.79 2.65 -6.59
C TYR A 58 4.65 3.45 -5.60
N ASN A 59 5.60 2.79 -4.94
CA ASN A 59 6.42 3.41 -3.91
C ASN A 59 7.58 4.23 -4.47
N ASN A 60 8.22 3.78 -5.55
CA ASN A 60 9.51 4.31 -6.00
C ASN A 60 9.45 5.07 -7.33
N GLN A 61 8.38 4.96 -8.11
CA GLN A 61 8.33 5.51 -9.47
C GLN A 61 7.10 6.39 -9.73
N ARG A 62 5.99 6.13 -9.04
CA ARG A 62 4.75 6.88 -9.21
C ARG A 62 4.82 8.20 -8.48
N TYR A 63 4.68 9.30 -9.21
CA TYR A 63 4.48 10.62 -8.63
C TYR A 63 3.05 10.81 -8.16
N HIS A 64 2.89 11.44 -6.99
CA HIS A 64 1.59 11.77 -6.41
C HIS A 64 1.44 13.29 -6.29
N GLU A 65 0.42 13.86 -6.93
CA GLU A 65 0.14 15.30 -6.85
C GLU A 65 -0.06 15.77 -5.41
N SER A 66 -0.76 14.97 -4.59
CA SER A 66 -0.96 15.25 -3.16
C SER A 66 0.32 15.24 -2.34
N LEU A 67 1.43 14.75 -2.89
CA LEU A 67 2.77 14.73 -2.29
C LEU A 67 3.69 15.77 -2.96
N GLY A 68 3.16 16.74 -3.70
CA GLY A 68 3.98 17.71 -4.42
C GLY A 68 4.75 17.11 -5.60
N ASN A 69 4.17 16.10 -6.26
CA ASN A 69 4.83 15.31 -7.31
C ASN A 69 6.11 14.63 -6.84
N LEU A 70 6.11 14.16 -5.61
CA LEU A 70 7.12 13.24 -5.08
C LEU A 70 6.58 11.81 -5.07
N THR A 71 7.50 10.84 -4.99
CA THR A 71 7.13 9.44 -4.76
C THR A 71 6.86 9.19 -3.27
N PRO A 72 6.07 8.17 -2.91
CA PRO A 72 5.88 7.81 -1.50
C PRO A 72 7.21 7.51 -0.78
N ALA A 73 8.18 6.87 -1.46
CA ALA A 73 9.50 6.61 -0.90
C ALA A 73 10.29 7.91 -0.64
N ASP A 74 10.22 8.90 -1.52
CA ASP A 74 10.90 10.19 -1.31
C ASP A 74 10.35 10.91 -0.08
N VAL A 75 9.03 10.92 0.10
CA VAL A 75 8.40 11.51 1.29
C VAL A 75 8.80 10.73 2.55
N TYR A 76 8.75 9.40 2.51
CA TYR A 76 9.11 8.55 3.65
C TYR A 76 10.57 8.74 4.09
N HIS A 77 11.48 8.90 3.12
CA HIS A 77 12.91 9.11 3.39
C HIS A 77 13.33 10.58 3.52
N GLY A 78 12.39 11.54 3.43
CA GLY A 78 12.67 12.97 3.56
C GLY A 78 13.53 13.55 2.42
N ARG A 79 13.46 12.98 1.21
CA ARG A 79 14.26 13.39 0.04
C ARG A 79 13.65 14.53 -0.77
N GLY A 80 12.46 14.99 -0.41
CA GLY A 80 11.71 16.03 -1.11
C GLY A 80 11.88 17.44 -0.53
N ALA A 81 13.11 17.81 -0.16
CA ALA A 81 13.43 19.17 0.31
C ALA A 81 13.66 20.13 -0.86
#